data_AF-A0A2D5CLU6-F1
#
_entry.id   AF-A0A2D5CLU6-F1
#
_cell.length_a   1.000
_cell.length_b   1.000
_cell.length_c   1.000
_cell.angle_alpha   90.00
_cell.angle_beta   90.00
_cell.angle_gamma   90.00
#
_symmetry.space_group_name_H-M   'P 1'
#
loop_
_entity.id
_entity.type
_entity.pdbx_description
1 polymer ?
#
loop_
_entity_poly.entity_id
_entity_poly.type
_entity_poly.pdbx_seq_one_letter_code
_entity_poly.pdbx_strand_id
1 'polypeptide(L)'
;MQDWLDRHANITALRLAIADLNGQARGKRLPRRFSDKVFSGGTRLPFSTLNVDLLGQDIDDSPLVFDSGDADGLLVPTERGFVPMPWLDTPTAILPMGMFNTDNTAFDGDPRHVLRRVLERYKQQHLTPVSAIEMEFYLIDASGPEPQIPCVPGTTYRHAVADTLSISALDDFDGFLTDLYAACDAMDIPADAAISESGIGQFEINLLHCDDALRTADNAWLFKIAAKGVARRHGFIASFMAKPYPDSAGSGMHSHFSVLDATGKNIFDDGSATGSETLRHALAGCLSAMADSSLIFAPFDNSFERLVPGAHAPTSLCWAYDNRTTALRIPAGPPNARRIEHRVAGADANPYLMLAAILGAALNGIEDQIPPPPATIGNAYDRTAPQIAQTLEQAITDFERSNHIKRLFPAMMIDNFTRTKHQERRILTDLDSQMRRAIYLKAL
;
A
#
# COMPACT_ATOMS: atom_id res chain seq x y z
N MET A 1 12.05 20.25 -12.98
CA MET A 1 12.89 19.56 -11.97
C MET A 1 14.07 20.42 -11.53
N GLN A 2 14.88 20.95 -12.46
CA GLN A 2 15.98 21.88 -12.11
C GLN A 2 15.49 23.10 -11.31
N ASP A 3 14.42 23.76 -11.77
CA ASP A 3 13.80 24.88 -11.07
C ASP A 3 13.34 24.55 -9.64
N TRP A 4 13.03 23.29 -9.35
CA TRP A 4 12.70 22.87 -8.00
C TRP A 4 13.96 22.85 -7.14
N LEU A 5 15.05 22.25 -7.62
CA LEU A 5 16.33 22.24 -6.90
C LEU A 5 16.86 23.65 -6.67
N ASP A 6 16.74 24.54 -7.65
CA ASP A 6 17.21 25.93 -7.55
C ASP A 6 16.44 26.70 -6.47
N ARG A 7 15.11 26.49 -6.37
CA ARG A 7 14.29 27.02 -5.27
C ARG A 7 14.56 26.38 -3.91
N HIS A 8 15.16 25.20 -3.89
CA HIS A 8 15.53 24.46 -2.67
C HIS A 8 17.05 24.33 -2.57
N ALA A 9 17.76 25.47 -2.62
CA ALA A 9 19.23 25.55 -2.59
C ALA A 9 19.87 24.84 -1.38
N ASN A 10 19.13 24.70 -0.27
CA ASN A 10 19.55 23.99 0.93
C ASN A 10 19.68 22.46 0.73
N ILE A 11 19.00 21.86 -0.25
CA ILE A 11 19.11 20.42 -0.51
C ILE A 11 20.51 20.09 -1.01
N THR A 12 21.20 19.17 -0.34
CA THR A 12 22.59 18.78 -0.66
C THR A 12 22.73 17.30 -1.06
N ALA A 13 21.74 16.47 -0.73
CA ALA A 13 21.70 15.06 -1.09
C ALA A 13 20.38 14.69 -1.75
N LEU A 14 20.44 13.74 -2.69
CA LEU A 14 19.29 13.19 -3.38
C LEU A 14 19.19 11.69 -3.11
N ARG A 15 17.97 11.16 -3.11
CA ARG A 15 17.66 9.72 -3.16
C ARG A 15 16.88 9.46 -4.43
N LEU A 16 17.46 8.75 -5.39
CA LEU A 16 16.70 8.25 -6.54
C LEU A 16 16.14 6.91 -6.12
N ALA A 17 14.83 6.82 -6.03
CA ALA A 17 14.19 5.67 -5.40
C ALA A 17 13.00 5.19 -6.23
N ILE A 18 12.84 3.89 -6.26
CA ILE A 18 11.75 3.17 -6.92
C ILE A 18 11.19 2.15 -5.94
N ALA A 19 9.90 1.86 -6.03
CA ALA A 19 9.25 0.85 -5.19
C ALA A 19 9.47 -0.54 -5.80
N ASP A 20 10.08 -1.46 -5.04
CA ASP A 20 10.12 -2.88 -5.43
C ASP A 20 8.75 -3.55 -5.22
N LEU A 21 8.66 -4.85 -5.54
CA LEU A 21 7.43 -5.62 -5.40
C LEU A 21 6.90 -5.67 -3.94
N ASN A 22 7.77 -5.53 -2.94
CA ASN A 22 7.43 -5.43 -1.52
C ASN A 22 7.06 -4.01 -1.07
N GLY A 23 7.07 -3.03 -1.99
CA GLY A 23 6.85 -1.63 -1.68
C GLY A 23 8.04 -0.96 -0.97
N GLN A 24 9.20 -1.61 -0.91
CA GLN A 24 10.41 -1.03 -0.33
C GLN A 24 11.07 -0.08 -1.32
N ALA A 25 11.62 1.02 -0.80
CA ALA A 25 12.39 1.95 -1.61
C ALA A 25 13.77 1.37 -1.95
N ARG A 26 14.01 1.11 -3.24
CA ARG A 26 15.32 0.69 -3.78
C ARG A 26 15.91 1.80 -4.62
N GLY A 27 17.24 1.95 -4.60
CA GLY A 27 17.92 2.88 -5.49
C GLY A 27 19.21 3.47 -4.94
N LYS A 28 19.51 4.72 -5.31
CA LYS A 28 20.84 5.33 -5.13
C LYS A 28 20.77 6.63 -4.34
N ARG A 29 21.76 6.81 -3.45
CA ARG A 29 22.08 8.11 -2.84
C ARG A 29 23.12 8.82 -3.70
N LEU A 30 22.87 10.08 -4.04
CA LEU A 30 23.85 10.92 -4.73
C LEU A 30 23.94 12.32 -4.10
N PRO A 31 25.13 12.93 -4.08
CA PRO A 31 25.26 14.37 -3.85
C PRO A 31 24.51 15.19 -4.92
N ARG A 32 23.90 16.32 -4.52
CA ARG A 32 23.17 17.22 -5.43
C ARG A 32 24.01 17.64 -6.65
N ARG A 33 25.32 17.85 -6.49
CA ARG A 33 26.23 18.23 -7.60
C ARG A 33 26.25 17.26 -8.79
N PHE A 34 25.66 16.07 -8.65
CA PHE A 34 25.51 15.11 -9.74
C PHE A 34 24.07 15.03 -10.28
N SER A 35 23.20 15.99 -9.95
CA SER A 35 21.81 16.04 -10.44
C SER A 35 21.73 16.06 -11.97
N ASP A 36 22.65 16.74 -12.64
CA ASP A 36 22.64 16.86 -14.10
C ASP A 36 22.72 15.49 -14.78
N LYS A 37 23.48 14.55 -14.21
CA LYS A 37 23.57 13.17 -14.73
C LYS A 37 22.23 12.45 -14.72
N VAL A 38 21.39 12.74 -13.73
CA VAL A 38 20.05 12.16 -13.61
C VAL A 38 19.17 12.61 -14.76
N PHE A 39 19.30 13.87 -15.19
CA PHE A 39 18.48 14.46 -16.24
C PHE A 39 19.02 14.24 -17.65
N SER A 40 20.34 14.17 -17.83
CA SER A 40 20.97 14.14 -19.15
C SER A 40 21.26 12.74 -19.70
N GLY A 41 21.54 11.77 -18.82
CA GLY A 41 21.97 10.41 -19.22
C GLY A 41 21.11 9.29 -18.65
N GLY A 42 20.12 9.63 -17.82
CA GLY A 42 19.33 8.68 -17.04
C GLY A 42 20.13 8.00 -15.94
N THR A 43 19.43 7.43 -14.96
CA THR A 43 20.05 6.55 -13.97
C THR A 43 19.77 5.12 -14.35
N ARG A 44 20.74 4.22 -14.16
CA ARG A 44 20.56 2.79 -14.43
C ARG A 44 20.54 1.98 -13.14
N LEU A 45 19.71 0.95 -13.11
CA LEU A 45 19.70 -0.12 -12.12
C LEU A 45 19.39 -1.44 -12.83
N PRO A 46 19.89 -2.58 -12.33
CA PRO A 46 19.51 -3.87 -12.86
C PRO A 46 18.00 -4.11 -12.74
N PHE A 47 17.39 -4.77 -13.73
CA PHE A 47 15.95 -5.08 -13.70
C PHE A 47 15.55 -5.87 -12.45
N SER A 48 16.44 -6.75 -11.97
CA SER A 48 16.30 -7.52 -10.74
C SER A 48 16.06 -6.66 -9.50
N THR A 49 16.46 -5.37 -9.51
CA THR A 49 16.31 -4.48 -8.34
C THR A 49 14.87 -4.35 -7.84
N LEU A 50 13.88 -4.48 -8.75
CA LEU A 50 12.46 -4.44 -8.36
C LEU A 50 11.95 -5.81 -7.92
N ASN A 51 12.69 -6.87 -8.25
CA ASN A 51 12.38 -8.26 -7.99
C ASN A 51 13.47 -8.87 -7.09
N VAL A 52 13.61 -8.30 -5.89
CA VAL A 52 14.39 -8.87 -4.78
C VAL A 52 13.45 -9.26 -3.65
N ASP A 53 13.86 -10.20 -2.82
CA ASP A 53 13.09 -10.59 -1.63
C ASP A 53 13.07 -9.47 -0.56
N LEU A 54 12.32 -9.70 0.52
CA LEU A 54 12.18 -8.78 1.64
C LEU A 54 13.53 -8.41 2.29
N LEU A 55 14.53 -9.30 2.21
CA LEU A 55 15.89 -9.08 2.72
C LEU A 55 16.76 -8.30 1.73
N GLY A 56 16.29 -8.14 0.49
CA GLY A 56 17.01 -7.50 -0.60
C GLY A 56 17.99 -8.42 -1.31
N GLN A 57 17.75 -9.74 -1.27
CA GLN A 57 18.53 -10.73 -2.02
C GLN A 57 17.88 -10.98 -3.38
N ASP A 58 18.70 -11.28 -4.37
CA ASP A 58 18.22 -11.69 -5.69
C ASP A 58 17.38 -12.96 -5.58
N ILE A 59 16.42 -13.09 -6.49
CA ILE A 59 15.55 -14.26 -6.53
C ILE A 59 16.27 -15.44 -7.19
N ASP A 60 16.26 -16.59 -6.52
CA ASP A 60 16.83 -17.84 -7.00
C ASP A 60 16.23 -18.20 -8.37
N ASP A 61 17.11 -18.57 -9.31
CA ASP A 61 16.78 -18.88 -10.70
C ASP A 61 15.98 -17.78 -11.43
N SER A 62 16.14 -16.51 -11.02
CA SER A 62 15.50 -15.38 -11.71
C SER A 62 16.02 -15.23 -13.15
N PRO A 63 15.15 -15.25 -14.17
CA PRO A 63 15.53 -14.95 -15.55
C PRO A 63 16.13 -13.55 -15.71
N LEU A 64 15.72 -12.60 -14.85
CA LEU A 64 16.27 -11.25 -14.86
C LEU A 64 17.76 -11.24 -14.50
N VAL A 65 18.23 -12.20 -13.71
CA VAL A 65 19.65 -12.30 -13.34
C VAL A 65 20.37 -13.28 -14.26
N PHE A 66 19.93 -14.55 -14.28
CA PHE A 66 20.73 -15.64 -14.85
C PHE A 66 20.59 -15.78 -16.37
N ASP A 67 19.45 -15.41 -16.95
CA ASP A 67 19.26 -15.44 -18.41
C ASP A 67 19.72 -14.13 -19.06
N SER A 68 19.50 -12.99 -18.40
CA SER A 68 19.83 -11.67 -18.94
C SER A 68 21.26 -11.19 -18.62
N GLY A 69 21.93 -11.81 -17.64
CA GLY A 69 23.20 -11.32 -17.10
C GLY A 69 23.04 -10.09 -16.21
N ASP A 70 21.91 -9.97 -15.53
CA ASP A 70 21.52 -8.85 -14.67
C ASP A 70 21.55 -7.49 -15.39
N ALA A 71 20.89 -7.43 -16.55
CA ALA A 71 20.91 -6.26 -17.42
C ALA A 71 20.28 -5.02 -16.77
N ASP A 72 20.84 -3.85 -17.10
CA ASP A 72 20.38 -2.56 -16.61
C ASP A 72 19.12 -2.05 -17.34
N GLY A 73 18.09 -1.72 -16.55
CA GLY A 73 16.98 -0.87 -16.96
C GLY A 73 17.31 0.63 -16.83
N LEU A 74 16.47 1.46 -17.48
CA LEU A 74 16.55 2.91 -17.39
C LEU A 74 15.59 3.43 -16.32
N LEU A 75 16.10 4.13 -15.32
CA LEU A 75 15.30 4.87 -14.36
C LEU A 75 15.01 6.28 -14.87
N VAL A 76 13.72 6.60 -14.93
CA VAL A 76 13.21 7.91 -15.34
C VAL A 76 12.43 8.52 -14.17
N PRO A 77 12.65 9.81 -13.85
CA PRO A 77 11.88 10.50 -12.81
C PRO A 77 10.38 10.46 -13.08
N THR A 78 9.57 10.22 -12.05
CA THR A 78 8.11 10.27 -12.18
C THR A 78 7.60 11.70 -12.18
N GLU A 79 6.30 11.82 -12.46
CA GLU A 79 5.50 13.04 -12.44
C GLU A 79 5.42 13.64 -11.02
N ARG A 80 5.75 12.84 -9.99
CA ARG A 80 5.76 13.27 -8.59
C ARG A 80 6.82 14.33 -8.30
N GLY A 81 7.92 14.34 -9.08
CA GLY A 81 9.04 15.25 -8.88
C GLY A 81 9.79 15.01 -7.56
N PHE A 82 10.61 15.97 -7.16
CA PHE A 82 11.34 15.90 -5.89
C PHE A 82 10.39 16.09 -4.70
N VAL A 83 10.63 15.30 -3.65
CA VAL A 83 9.91 15.34 -2.38
C VAL A 83 10.94 15.46 -1.24
N PRO A 84 10.83 16.42 -0.32
CA PRO A 84 11.80 16.57 0.77
C PRO A 84 11.71 15.42 1.78
N MET A 85 12.79 15.19 2.54
CA MET A 85 12.87 14.20 3.62
C MET A 85 13.23 14.90 4.95
N PRO A 86 12.27 15.58 5.61
CA PRO A 86 12.55 16.52 6.71
C PRO A 86 13.08 15.89 7.99
N TRP A 87 12.99 14.57 8.15
CA TRP A 87 13.53 13.85 9.31
C TRP A 87 15.04 13.55 9.21
N LEU A 88 15.71 13.89 8.11
CA LEU A 88 17.15 13.65 7.94
C LEU A 88 17.98 14.90 8.28
N ASP A 89 19.07 14.72 9.03
CA ASP A 89 19.99 15.80 9.39
C ASP A 89 20.64 16.46 8.16
N THR A 90 20.95 15.66 7.14
CA THR A 90 21.39 16.17 5.84
C THR A 90 20.16 16.58 5.03
N PRO A 91 20.01 17.85 4.63
CA PRO A 91 18.91 18.28 3.76
C PRO A 91 18.85 17.43 2.49
N THR A 92 17.83 16.60 2.41
CA THR A 92 17.70 15.54 1.40
C THR A 92 16.34 15.61 0.73
N ALA A 93 16.31 15.33 -0.57
CA ALA A 93 15.08 15.07 -1.31
C ALA A 93 15.11 13.67 -1.93
N ILE A 94 13.97 12.99 -1.92
CA ILE A 94 13.72 11.78 -2.71
C ILE A 94 13.15 12.19 -4.07
N LEU A 95 13.61 11.54 -5.13
CA LEU A 95 13.04 11.61 -6.47
C LEU A 95 12.49 10.21 -6.78
N PRO A 96 11.17 10.03 -6.74
CA PRO A 96 10.55 8.79 -7.18
C PRO A 96 10.85 8.56 -8.67
N MET A 97 11.20 7.32 -9.00
CA MET A 97 11.58 6.89 -10.34
C MET A 97 10.66 5.77 -10.82
N GLY A 98 10.48 5.64 -12.13
CA GLY A 98 9.93 4.46 -12.79
C GLY A 98 11.01 3.77 -13.64
N MET A 99 10.89 2.47 -13.84
CA MET A 99 11.83 1.67 -14.62
C MET A 99 11.31 1.41 -16.03
N PHE A 100 12.17 1.64 -17.01
CA PHE A 100 11.89 1.45 -18.43
C PHE A 100 12.90 0.47 -19.02
N ASN A 101 12.46 -0.24 -20.05
CA ASN A 101 13.32 -1.04 -20.91
C ASN A 101 14.28 -0.13 -21.70
N THR A 102 15.31 -0.73 -22.30
CA THR A 102 16.32 0.00 -23.08
C THR A 102 15.76 0.66 -24.35
N ASP A 103 14.60 0.21 -24.83
CA ASP A 103 13.83 0.81 -25.91
C ASP A 103 12.84 1.90 -25.44
N ASN A 104 12.90 2.29 -24.17
CA ASN A 104 12.00 3.23 -23.48
C ASN A 104 10.55 2.76 -23.33
N THR A 105 10.24 1.49 -23.54
CA THR A 105 8.94 0.94 -23.13
C THR A 105 8.90 0.75 -21.61
N ALA A 106 7.70 0.84 -21.01
CA ALA A 106 7.54 0.64 -19.57
C ALA A 106 7.94 -0.80 -19.19
N PHE A 107 8.69 -0.95 -18.10
CA PHE A 107 9.06 -2.27 -17.60
C PHE A 107 7.88 -2.90 -16.86
N ASP A 108 7.44 -4.08 -17.31
CA ASP A 108 6.26 -4.76 -16.75
C ASP A 108 6.47 -5.26 -15.31
N GLY A 109 7.72 -5.33 -14.82
CA GLY A 109 8.04 -5.67 -13.43
C GLY A 109 7.98 -4.48 -12.45
N ASP A 110 7.67 -3.27 -12.91
CA ASP A 110 7.52 -2.09 -12.05
C ASP A 110 6.07 -1.95 -11.54
N PRO A 111 5.82 -2.04 -10.21
CA PRO A 111 4.48 -1.88 -9.63
C PRO A 111 3.76 -0.60 -10.04
N ARG A 112 4.50 0.49 -10.23
CA ARG A 112 3.92 1.78 -10.61
C ARG A 112 3.46 1.78 -12.06
N HIS A 113 4.16 1.09 -12.95
CA HIS A 113 3.72 0.91 -14.35
C HIS A 113 2.51 -0.03 -14.45
N VAL A 114 2.44 -1.04 -13.60
CA VAL A 114 1.26 -1.93 -13.48
C VAL A 114 0.00 -1.13 -13.15
N LEU A 115 0.04 -0.25 -12.14
CA LEU A 115 -1.10 0.63 -11.83
C LEU A 115 -1.41 1.57 -12.99
N ARG A 116 -0.40 2.19 -13.60
CA ARG A 116 -0.59 3.08 -14.76
C ARG A 116 -1.36 2.38 -15.89
N ARG A 117 -1.03 1.12 -16.20
CA ARG A 117 -1.72 0.33 -17.22
C ARG A 117 -3.21 0.17 -16.93
N VAL A 118 -3.59 -0.05 -15.66
CA VAL A 118 -5.00 -0.11 -15.24
C VAL A 118 -5.68 1.25 -15.47
N LEU A 119 -5.03 2.35 -15.08
CA LEU A 119 -5.60 3.69 -15.25
C LEU A 119 -5.75 4.11 -16.72
N GLU A 120 -4.85 3.66 -17.60
CA GLU A 120 -5.02 3.89 -19.04
C GLU A 120 -6.29 3.21 -19.60
N ARG A 121 -6.72 2.07 -19.03
CA ARG A 121 -8.01 1.44 -19.41
C ARG A 121 -9.20 2.28 -18.97
N TYR A 122 -9.17 2.88 -17.77
CA TYR A 122 -10.20 3.84 -17.34
C TYR A 122 -10.24 5.05 -18.27
N LYS A 123 -9.08 5.62 -18.59
CA LYS A 123 -8.95 6.78 -19.47
C LYS A 123 -9.49 6.51 -20.89
N GLN A 124 -9.29 5.31 -21.44
CA GLN A 124 -9.86 4.88 -22.72
C GLN A 124 -11.40 4.89 -22.73
N GLN A 125 -12.03 4.76 -21.56
CA GLN A 125 -13.48 4.87 -21.38
C GLN A 125 -13.92 6.26 -20.90
N HIS A 126 -13.02 7.24 -20.88
CA HIS A 126 -13.25 8.58 -20.34
C HIS A 126 -13.68 8.57 -18.86
N LEU A 127 -13.16 7.63 -18.10
CA LEU A 127 -13.40 7.49 -16.67
C LEU A 127 -12.15 7.88 -15.86
N THR A 128 -12.38 8.46 -14.68
CA THR A 128 -11.32 8.88 -13.75
C THR A 128 -11.59 8.30 -12.36
N PRO A 129 -10.82 7.30 -11.90
CA PRO A 129 -10.92 6.82 -10.53
C PRO A 129 -10.49 7.89 -9.54
N VAL A 130 -11.29 8.10 -8.50
CA VAL A 130 -10.94 8.93 -7.35
C VAL A 130 -10.73 8.00 -6.17
N SER A 131 -9.56 8.03 -5.54
CA SER A 131 -9.21 7.12 -4.45
C SER A 131 -8.64 7.81 -3.23
N ALA A 132 -8.87 7.21 -2.06
CA ALA A 132 -8.29 7.57 -0.76
C ALA A 132 -7.82 6.29 -0.05
N ILE A 133 -6.90 6.44 0.91
CA ILE A 133 -6.34 5.33 1.66
C ILE A 133 -6.31 5.70 3.16
N GLU A 134 -6.82 4.80 3.99
CA GLU A 134 -6.67 4.84 5.45
C GLU A 134 -5.42 4.02 5.81
N MET A 135 -4.47 4.60 6.54
CA MET A 135 -3.19 3.98 6.87
C MET A 135 -3.09 3.68 8.35
N GLU A 136 -3.31 2.42 8.74
CA GLU A 136 -3.07 1.97 10.11
C GLU A 136 -1.59 1.58 10.30
N PHE A 137 -1.02 1.92 11.46
CA PHE A 137 0.34 1.54 11.84
C PHE A 137 0.51 1.54 13.36
N TYR A 138 1.54 0.85 13.83
CA TYR A 138 1.94 0.87 15.24
C TYR A 138 3.20 1.70 15.44
N LEU A 139 3.25 2.42 16.57
CA LEU A 139 4.52 2.83 17.15
C LEU A 139 5.03 1.73 18.07
N ILE A 140 6.32 1.39 17.94
CA ILE A 140 6.94 0.26 18.62
C ILE A 140 8.26 0.71 19.24
N ASP A 141 8.46 0.35 20.51
CA ASP A 141 9.77 0.38 21.17
C ASP A 141 10.45 -0.97 20.95
N ALA A 142 11.56 -0.95 20.23
CA ALA A 142 12.39 -2.13 19.94
C ALA A 142 13.79 -2.02 20.57
N SER A 143 13.92 -1.25 21.66
CA SER A 143 15.18 -1.14 22.43
C SER A 143 15.51 -2.43 23.19
N GLY A 144 14.50 -3.25 23.48
CA GLY A 144 14.61 -4.53 24.16
C GLY A 144 14.68 -5.73 23.20
N PRO A 145 14.79 -6.96 23.75
CA PRO A 145 14.82 -8.18 22.96
C PRO A 145 13.48 -8.48 22.27
N GLU A 146 12.38 -7.94 22.82
CA GLU A 146 11.02 -8.06 22.30
C GLU A 146 10.44 -6.67 22.02
N PRO A 147 9.62 -6.52 20.96
CA PRO A 147 8.92 -5.27 20.69
C PRO A 147 7.91 -4.98 21.80
N GLN A 148 7.84 -3.73 22.23
CA GLN A 148 6.93 -3.28 23.27
C GLN A 148 6.16 -2.03 22.82
N ILE A 149 5.02 -1.79 23.44
CA ILE A 149 4.28 -0.52 23.30
C ILE A 149 5.16 0.58 23.85
N PRO A 150 5.50 1.65 23.10
CA PRO A 150 6.35 2.72 23.59
C PRO A 150 5.88 3.31 24.93
N CYS A 151 6.83 3.77 25.74
CA CYS A 151 6.47 4.65 26.85
C CYS A 151 5.89 5.95 26.30
N VAL A 152 4.92 6.52 27.01
CA VAL A 152 4.48 7.90 26.76
C VAL A 152 5.70 8.81 26.91
N PRO A 153 6.05 9.59 25.87
CA PRO A 153 7.17 10.53 25.88
C PRO A 153 7.34 11.29 27.20
N GLY A 154 8.55 11.24 27.78
CA GLY A 154 8.86 11.92 29.05
C GLY A 154 8.42 11.17 30.31
N THR A 155 7.87 9.97 30.19
CA THR A 155 7.43 9.15 31.33
C THR A 155 7.98 7.71 31.26
N THR A 156 7.72 6.92 32.30
CA THR A 156 7.92 5.45 32.28
C THR A 156 6.62 4.67 32.07
N TYR A 157 5.51 5.37 31.80
CA TYR A 157 4.20 4.76 31.64
C TYR A 157 4.04 4.20 30.23
N ARG A 158 3.49 2.99 30.11
CA ARG A 158 3.08 2.37 28.85
C ARG A 158 1.58 2.08 28.95
N HIS A 159 0.84 2.34 27.88
CA HIS A 159 -0.56 1.93 27.81
C HIS A 159 -0.66 0.41 27.99
N ALA A 160 -1.54 -0.03 28.87
CA ALA A 160 -1.76 -1.44 29.16
C ALA A 160 -2.96 -2.02 28.37
N VAL A 161 -3.80 -1.16 27.82
CA VAL A 161 -5.01 -1.51 27.07
C VAL A 161 -5.16 -0.59 25.86
N ALA A 162 -5.87 -1.06 24.84
CA ALA A 162 -6.22 -0.22 23.70
C ALA A 162 -7.26 0.81 24.14
N ASP A 163 -7.17 2.01 23.57
CA ASP A 163 -8.06 3.12 23.88
C ASP A 163 -8.50 3.78 22.57
N THR A 164 -9.50 3.15 21.94
CA THR A 164 -9.97 3.49 20.59
C THR A 164 -10.69 4.83 20.59
N LEU A 165 -10.38 5.71 19.62
CA LEU A 165 -10.91 7.08 19.51
C LEU A 165 -10.59 7.98 20.73
N SER A 166 -9.49 7.68 21.43
CA SER A 166 -9.03 8.40 22.61
C SER A 166 -8.18 9.61 22.24
N ILE A 167 -8.67 10.79 22.60
CA ILE A 167 -7.91 12.04 22.46
C ILE A 167 -6.68 12.03 23.37
N SER A 168 -6.77 11.49 24.59
CA SER A 168 -5.60 11.42 25.48
C SER A 168 -4.51 10.51 24.92
N ALA A 169 -4.87 9.40 24.26
CA ALA A 169 -3.87 8.55 23.61
C ALA A 169 -3.18 9.25 22.43
N LEU A 170 -3.87 10.18 21.75
CA LEU A 170 -3.24 11.06 20.75
C LEU A 170 -2.34 12.12 21.41
N ASP A 171 -2.81 12.78 22.46
CA ASP A 171 -2.07 13.81 23.21
C ASP A 171 -0.75 13.26 23.78
N ASP A 172 -0.76 12.01 24.26
CA ASP A 172 0.43 11.33 24.77
C ASP A 172 1.55 11.23 23.72
N PHE A 173 1.20 11.17 22.42
CA PHE A 173 2.15 11.10 21.30
C PHE A 173 2.13 12.36 20.41
N ASP A 174 1.64 13.49 20.92
CA ASP A 174 1.45 14.75 20.19
C ASP A 174 2.72 15.22 19.46
N GLY A 175 3.89 15.12 20.12
CA GLY A 175 5.17 15.50 19.51
C GLY A 175 5.52 14.70 18.25
N PHE A 176 5.20 13.40 18.22
CA PHE A 176 5.39 12.56 17.04
C PHE A 176 4.37 12.92 15.95
N LEU A 177 3.09 13.05 16.31
CA LEU A 177 2.03 13.36 15.37
C LEU A 177 2.23 14.74 14.72
N THR A 178 2.63 15.74 15.50
CA THR A 178 2.97 17.09 15.01
C THR A 178 4.12 17.04 14.00
N ASP A 179 5.22 16.35 14.30
CA ASP A 179 6.34 16.20 13.37
C ASP A 179 5.94 15.39 12.12
N LEU A 180 5.03 14.42 12.26
CA LEU A 180 4.51 13.63 11.15
C LEU A 180 3.64 14.49 10.21
N TYR A 181 2.75 15.33 10.75
CA TYR A 181 1.97 16.27 9.96
C TYR A 181 2.85 17.28 9.25
N ALA A 182 3.83 17.88 9.94
CA ALA A 182 4.81 18.78 9.33
C ALA A 182 5.60 18.10 8.20
N ALA A 183 5.93 16.81 8.36
CA ALA A 183 6.55 16.03 7.30
C ALA A 183 5.62 15.79 6.12
N CYS A 184 4.35 15.44 6.37
CA CYS A 184 3.35 15.25 5.32
C CYS A 184 3.12 16.54 4.52
N ASP A 185 2.97 17.68 5.19
CA ASP A 185 2.83 19.01 4.57
C ASP A 185 4.04 19.35 3.68
N ALA A 186 5.25 19.18 4.22
CA ALA A 186 6.49 19.42 3.45
C ALA A 186 6.59 18.50 2.23
N MET A 187 6.09 17.27 2.36
CA MET A 187 6.07 16.28 1.29
C MET A 187 4.90 16.42 0.34
N ASP A 188 3.92 17.31 0.58
CA ASP A 188 2.68 17.41 -0.20
C ASP A 188 1.89 16.07 -0.20
N ILE A 189 1.76 15.49 1.00
CA ILE A 189 0.94 14.30 1.31
C ILE A 189 -0.32 14.80 2.03
N PRO A 190 -1.53 14.49 1.53
CA PRO A 190 -2.76 15.04 2.08
C PRO A 190 -3.26 14.23 3.28
N ALA A 191 -2.49 14.26 4.37
CA ALA A 191 -2.88 13.64 5.64
C ALA A 191 -4.00 14.43 6.33
N ASP A 192 -5.05 13.74 6.76
CA ASP A 192 -6.23 14.29 7.43
C ASP A 192 -6.24 13.87 8.91
N ALA A 193 -7.33 13.35 9.43
CA ALA A 193 -7.47 13.02 10.85
C ALA A 193 -6.54 11.87 11.29
N ALA A 194 -5.97 12.02 12.49
CA ALA A 194 -5.35 10.97 13.27
C ALA A 194 -6.38 10.33 14.20
N ILE A 195 -6.36 9.01 14.31
CA ILE A 195 -7.22 8.25 15.21
C ILE A 195 -6.35 7.27 16.00
N SER A 196 -6.61 7.14 17.31
CA SER A 196 -6.10 6.00 18.06
C SER A 196 -7.00 4.79 17.80
N GLU A 197 -6.38 3.68 17.43
CA GLU A 197 -7.09 2.52 16.92
C GLU A 197 -7.36 1.45 17.99
N SER A 198 -7.90 0.31 17.55
CA SER A 198 -8.30 -0.83 18.39
C SER A 198 -7.12 -1.62 18.98
N GLY A 199 -5.89 -1.31 18.56
CA GLY A 199 -4.64 -1.84 19.07
C GLY A 199 -3.93 -0.92 20.05
N ILE A 200 -3.14 -1.49 20.95
CA ILE A 200 -2.36 -0.70 21.92
C ILE A 200 -1.21 0.00 21.18
N GLY A 201 -1.17 1.34 21.19
CA GLY A 201 -0.16 2.09 20.43
C GLY A 201 -0.34 2.04 18.91
N GLN A 202 -1.56 1.71 18.46
CA GLN A 202 -1.97 1.74 17.06
C GLN A 202 -2.59 3.09 16.71
N PHE A 203 -2.22 3.62 15.55
CA PHE A 203 -2.76 4.85 14.99
C PHE A 203 -3.24 4.63 13.56
N GLU A 204 -4.23 5.40 13.15
CA GLU A 204 -4.66 5.53 11.76
C GLU A 204 -4.46 6.99 11.30
N ILE A 205 -3.96 7.17 10.08
CA ILE A 205 -3.97 8.45 9.38
C ILE A 205 -4.70 8.28 8.04
N ASN A 206 -5.70 9.13 7.81
CA ASN A 206 -6.43 9.15 6.56
C ASN A 206 -5.71 10.01 5.51
N LEU A 207 -5.52 9.47 4.31
CA LEU A 207 -5.04 10.21 3.15
C LEU A 207 -6.22 10.59 2.27
N LEU A 208 -6.41 11.89 2.03
CA LEU A 208 -7.59 12.42 1.34
C LEU A 208 -7.75 11.89 -0.08
N HIS A 209 -9.01 11.97 -0.56
CA HIS A 209 -9.39 11.57 -1.90
C HIS A 209 -8.65 12.40 -2.96
N CYS A 210 -8.12 11.71 -3.97
CA CYS A 210 -7.43 12.29 -5.11
C CYS A 210 -7.94 11.66 -6.41
N ASP A 211 -8.18 12.48 -7.42
CA ASP A 211 -8.57 12.08 -8.79
C ASP A 211 -7.39 11.62 -9.66
N ASP A 212 -6.23 11.44 -9.03
CA ASP A 212 -5.06 10.78 -9.59
C ASP A 212 -4.70 9.59 -8.69
N ALA A 213 -5.18 8.40 -9.07
CA ALA A 213 -4.91 7.18 -8.32
C ALA A 213 -3.42 6.78 -8.29
N LEU A 214 -2.60 7.23 -9.26
CA LEU A 214 -1.15 7.06 -9.18
C LEU A 214 -0.57 7.95 -8.08
N ARG A 215 -1.06 9.20 -7.97
CA ARG A 215 -0.69 10.10 -6.87
C ARG A 215 -1.16 9.56 -5.52
N THR A 216 -2.33 8.93 -5.43
CA THR A 216 -2.79 8.24 -4.21
C THR A 216 -1.81 7.14 -3.79
N ALA A 217 -1.34 6.31 -4.74
CA ALA A 217 -0.34 5.28 -4.46
C ALA A 217 1.01 5.87 -4.04
N ASP A 218 1.48 6.92 -4.74
CA ASP A 218 2.70 7.65 -4.40
C ASP A 218 2.60 8.21 -2.97
N ASN A 219 1.47 8.82 -2.60
CA ASN A 219 1.22 9.39 -1.28
C ASN A 219 1.28 8.31 -0.18
N ALA A 220 0.63 7.15 -0.37
CA ALA A 220 0.69 6.05 0.60
C ALA A 220 2.11 5.48 0.76
N TRP A 221 2.83 5.30 -0.34
CA TRP A 221 4.22 4.83 -0.30
C TRP A 221 5.14 5.83 0.42
N LEU A 222 5.03 7.11 0.08
CA LEU A 222 5.81 8.19 0.72
C LEU A 222 5.41 8.40 2.19
N PHE A 223 4.13 8.22 2.54
CA PHE A 223 3.66 8.28 3.92
C PHE A 223 4.33 7.22 4.79
N LYS A 224 4.41 5.97 4.31
CA LYS A 224 5.14 4.90 5.02
C LYS A 224 6.60 5.27 5.28
N ILE A 225 7.26 5.89 4.29
CA ILE A 225 8.64 6.37 4.40
C ILE A 225 8.73 7.51 5.44
N ALA A 226 7.79 8.46 5.42
CA ALA A 226 7.72 9.59 6.33
C ALA A 226 7.49 9.15 7.77
N ALA A 227 6.47 8.33 8.02
CA ALA A 227 6.16 7.78 9.35
C ALA A 227 7.36 7.04 9.94
N LYS A 228 8.01 6.17 9.16
CA LYS A 228 9.25 5.47 9.57
C LYS A 228 10.40 6.42 9.86
N GLY A 229 10.53 7.47 9.06
CA GLY A 229 11.57 8.48 9.21
C GLY A 229 11.41 9.33 10.48
N VAL A 230 10.20 9.84 10.69
CA VAL A 230 9.84 10.67 11.85
C VAL A 230 9.87 9.85 13.13
N ALA A 231 9.30 8.63 13.13
CA ALA A 231 9.28 7.76 14.31
C ALA A 231 10.69 7.50 14.86
N ARG A 232 11.68 7.31 13.98
CA ARG A 232 13.08 7.14 14.38
C ARG A 232 13.65 8.34 15.13
N ARG A 233 13.23 9.58 14.81
CA ARG A 233 13.66 10.77 15.56
C ARG A 233 13.10 10.81 16.97
N HIS A 234 11.94 10.21 17.15
CA HIS A 234 11.25 10.08 18.45
C HIS A 234 11.67 8.81 19.20
N GLY A 235 12.64 8.03 18.68
CA GLY A 235 13.12 6.80 19.31
C GLY A 235 12.20 5.59 19.12
N PHE A 236 11.26 5.67 18.18
CA PHE A 236 10.29 4.61 17.88
C PHE A 236 10.58 3.94 16.52
N ILE A 237 9.94 2.80 16.32
CA ILE A 237 9.71 2.21 15.01
C ILE A 237 8.24 2.41 14.66
N ALA A 238 7.96 3.06 13.52
CA ALA A 238 6.63 2.96 12.91
C ALA A 238 6.59 1.70 12.05
N SER A 239 5.69 0.77 12.36
CA SER A 239 5.54 -0.48 11.60
C SER A 239 4.15 -0.59 10.98
N PHE A 240 4.13 -0.93 9.70
CA PHE A 240 2.93 -1.24 8.92
C PHE A 240 2.76 -2.76 8.75
N MET A 241 3.48 -3.54 9.56
CA MET A 241 3.26 -4.98 9.70
C MET A 241 1.77 -5.25 9.98
N ALA A 242 1.18 -6.22 9.29
CA ALA A 242 -0.24 -6.52 9.42
C ALA A 242 -0.64 -6.98 10.82
N LYS A 243 0.24 -7.69 11.53
CA LYS A 243 0.01 -8.16 12.89
C LYS A 243 1.29 -8.11 13.73
N PRO A 244 1.68 -6.94 14.27
CA PRO A 244 2.90 -6.79 15.05
C PRO A 244 2.82 -7.46 16.42
N TYR A 245 1.64 -7.42 17.05
CA TYR A 245 1.36 -8.06 18.33
C TYR A 245 0.28 -9.13 18.17
N PRO A 246 0.53 -10.40 18.58
CA PRO A 246 -0.43 -11.50 18.40
C PRO A 246 -1.81 -11.21 19.03
N ASP A 247 -1.82 -10.62 20.21
CA ASP A 247 -3.04 -10.40 21.01
C ASP A 247 -3.69 -9.01 20.79
N SER A 248 -3.20 -8.20 19.85
CA SER A 248 -3.77 -6.87 19.54
C SER A 248 -4.39 -6.81 18.14
N ALA A 249 -5.11 -5.74 17.81
CA ALA A 249 -5.68 -5.55 16.47
C ALA A 249 -4.60 -5.55 15.37
N GLY A 250 -4.95 -5.97 14.15
CA GLY A 250 -4.04 -5.89 13.02
C GLY A 250 -4.06 -4.49 12.37
N SER A 251 -3.08 -4.21 11.51
CA SER A 251 -3.00 -2.97 10.72
C SER A 251 -3.55 -3.17 9.30
N GLY A 252 -4.60 -2.45 8.95
CA GLY A 252 -5.21 -2.38 7.63
C GLY A 252 -4.69 -1.22 6.76
N MET A 253 -4.89 -1.36 5.45
CA MET A 253 -4.79 -0.27 4.48
C MET A 253 -6.10 -0.21 3.69
N HIS A 254 -7.14 0.35 4.31
CA HIS A 254 -8.45 0.42 3.67
C HIS A 254 -8.39 1.39 2.49
N SER A 255 -8.93 0.98 1.34
CA SER A 255 -8.98 1.83 0.16
C SER A 255 -10.41 2.22 -0.15
N HIS A 256 -10.65 3.52 -0.26
CA HIS A 256 -11.91 4.06 -0.75
C HIS A 256 -11.74 4.43 -2.21
N PHE A 257 -12.73 4.12 -3.05
CA PHE A 257 -12.75 4.65 -4.41
C PHE A 257 -14.15 4.91 -4.97
N SER A 258 -14.22 5.94 -5.80
CA SER A 258 -15.32 6.25 -6.71
C SER A 258 -14.77 6.45 -8.12
N VAL A 259 -15.65 6.64 -9.10
CA VAL A 259 -15.23 6.86 -10.49
C VAL A 259 -16.03 8.01 -11.08
N LEU A 260 -15.33 8.98 -11.65
CA LEU A 260 -15.93 10.11 -12.35
C LEU A 260 -16.02 9.83 -13.85
N ASP A 261 -17.06 10.33 -14.50
CA ASP A 261 -17.15 10.41 -15.96
C ASP A 261 -16.43 11.66 -16.51
N ALA A 262 -16.47 11.83 -17.84
CA ALA A 262 -15.88 12.97 -18.53
C ALA A 262 -16.45 14.35 -18.11
N THR A 263 -17.63 14.38 -17.48
CA THR A 263 -18.26 15.60 -16.97
C THR A 263 -17.91 15.89 -15.51
N GLY A 264 -17.14 15.00 -14.87
CA GLY A 264 -16.80 15.06 -13.45
C GLY A 264 -17.91 14.52 -12.54
N LYS A 265 -18.90 13.81 -13.08
CA LYS A 265 -19.97 13.21 -12.27
C LYS A 265 -19.56 11.82 -11.78
N ASN A 266 -19.81 11.55 -10.50
CA ASN A 266 -19.62 10.23 -9.91
C ASN A 266 -20.60 9.21 -10.53
N ILE A 267 -20.09 8.20 -11.24
CA ILE A 267 -20.91 7.20 -11.92
C ILE A 267 -21.53 6.18 -10.95
N PHE A 268 -21.09 6.15 -9.70
CA PHE A 268 -21.72 5.35 -8.65
C PHE A 268 -22.98 6.01 -8.07
N ASP A 269 -23.20 7.29 -8.37
CA ASP A 269 -24.32 8.09 -7.91
C ASP A 269 -25.47 8.13 -8.93
N ASP A 270 -26.64 7.63 -8.53
CA ASP A 270 -27.91 7.75 -9.27
C ASP A 270 -28.95 8.62 -8.51
N GLY A 271 -28.53 9.32 -7.45
CA GLY A 271 -29.38 10.11 -6.56
C GLY A 271 -30.05 9.30 -5.45
N SER A 272 -29.88 7.97 -5.42
CA SER A 272 -30.53 7.09 -4.45
C SER A 272 -29.60 6.67 -3.30
N ALA A 273 -30.21 6.09 -2.26
CA ALA A 273 -29.47 5.47 -1.15
C ALA A 273 -28.71 4.20 -1.57
N THR A 274 -29.11 3.55 -2.66
CA THR A 274 -28.48 2.32 -3.17
C THR A 274 -27.35 2.60 -4.16
N GLY A 275 -27.36 3.76 -4.82
CA GLY A 275 -26.41 4.05 -5.89
C GLY A 275 -26.73 3.29 -7.18
N SER A 276 -25.90 3.54 -8.20
CA SER A 276 -26.15 3.09 -9.58
C SER A 276 -25.92 1.59 -9.81
N GLU A 277 -26.36 1.11 -10.97
CA GLU A 277 -26.01 -0.24 -11.42
C GLU A 277 -24.50 -0.40 -11.69
N THR A 278 -23.83 0.66 -12.14
CA THR A 278 -22.37 0.67 -12.31
C THR A 278 -21.62 0.43 -11.00
N LEU A 279 -22.10 0.99 -9.87
CA LEU A 279 -21.56 0.68 -8.54
C LEU A 279 -21.66 -0.83 -8.24
N ARG A 280 -22.80 -1.43 -8.56
CA ARG A 280 -23.05 -2.86 -8.31
C ARG A 280 -22.14 -3.74 -9.16
N HIS A 281 -21.91 -3.37 -10.42
CA HIS A 281 -20.95 -4.05 -11.30
C HIS A 281 -19.51 -3.93 -10.80
N ALA A 282 -19.09 -2.74 -10.37
CA ALA A 282 -17.77 -2.52 -9.77
C ALA A 282 -17.57 -3.38 -8.51
N LEU A 283 -18.55 -3.41 -7.61
CA LEU A 283 -18.55 -4.27 -6.43
C LEU A 283 -18.40 -5.75 -6.80
N ALA A 284 -19.15 -6.22 -7.79
CA ALA A 284 -19.11 -7.60 -8.24
C ALA A 284 -17.72 -7.97 -8.78
N GLY A 285 -17.12 -7.10 -9.60
CA GLY A 285 -15.77 -7.28 -10.11
C GLY A 285 -14.72 -7.39 -9.00
N CYS A 286 -14.78 -6.50 -8.00
CA CYS A 286 -13.92 -6.58 -6.82
C CYS A 286 -14.09 -7.90 -6.07
N LEU A 287 -15.32 -8.36 -5.82
CA LEU A 287 -15.58 -9.63 -5.12
C LEU A 287 -15.05 -10.84 -5.91
N SER A 288 -15.26 -10.86 -7.23
CA SER A 288 -14.83 -11.97 -8.08
C SER A 288 -13.31 -12.17 -8.09
N ALA A 289 -12.54 -11.09 -8.09
CA ALA A 289 -11.07 -11.18 -8.10
C ALA A 289 -10.44 -11.24 -6.70
N MET A 290 -11.22 -11.12 -5.62
CA MET A 290 -10.70 -10.87 -4.28
C MET A 290 -9.89 -12.05 -3.72
N ALA A 291 -10.41 -13.28 -3.81
CA ALA A 291 -9.68 -14.47 -3.35
C ALA A 291 -8.39 -14.65 -4.14
N ASP A 292 -8.45 -14.54 -5.46
CA ASP A 292 -7.28 -14.71 -6.32
C ASP A 292 -6.24 -13.61 -6.10
N SER A 293 -6.67 -12.42 -5.64
CA SER A 293 -5.80 -11.28 -5.32
C SER A 293 -5.29 -11.29 -3.88
N SER A 294 -5.54 -12.36 -3.11
CA SER A 294 -5.11 -12.46 -1.71
C SER A 294 -3.62 -12.17 -1.53
N LEU A 295 -2.77 -12.63 -2.47
CA LEU A 295 -1.32 -12.42 -2.40
C LEU A 295 -0.92 -10.93 -2.43
N ILE A 296 -1.72 -10.08 -3.09
CA ILE A 296 -1.49 -8.64 -3.15
C ILE A 296 -1.91 -7.98 -1.83
N PHE A 297 -3.03 -8.43 -1.26
CA PHE A 297 -3.62 -7.86 -0.05
C PHE A 297 -2.96 -8.35 1.24
N ALA A 298 -2.37 -9.55 1.21
CA ALA A 298 -1.73 -10.22 2.32
C ALA A 298 -0.41 -10.88 1.83
N PRO A 299 0.65 -10.08 1.58
CA PRO A 299 1.84 -10.54 0.86
C PRO A 299 2.88 -11.28 1.73
N PHE A 300 2.61 -11.52 3.02
CA PHE A 300 3.53 -12.18 3.95
C PHE A 300 2.79 -13.17 4.85
N ASP A 301 3.50 -14.13 5.46
CA ASP A 301 2.87 -15.04 6.44
C ASP A 301 2.23 -14.27 7.60
N ASN A 302 2.86 -13.17 8.04
CA ASN A 302 2.30 -12.30 9.07
C ASN A 302 0.97 -11.65 8.66
N SER A 303 0.73 -11.44 7.37
CA SER A 303 -0.52 -10.88 6.88
C SER A 303 -1.71 -11.80 7.19
N PHE A 304 -1.51 -13.11 7.19
CA PHE A 304 -2.55 -14.09 7.50
C PHE A 304 -2.88 -14.19 9.00
N GLU A 305 -1.98 -13.75 9.88
CA GLU A 305 -2.26 -13.59 11.32
C GLU A 305 -3.25 -12.44 11.61
N ARG A 306 -3.40 -11.49 10.67
CA ARG A 306 -4.47 -10.48 10.70
C ARG A 306 -5.78 -11.04 10.16
N LEU A 307 -5.74 -11.91 9.16
CA LEU A 307 -6.92 -12.47 8.48
C LEU A 307 -7.52 -13.67 9.23
N VAL A 308 -7.80 -13.49 10.52
CA VAL A 308 -8.45 -14.51 11.37
C VAL A 308 -9.87 -14.08 11.76
N PRO A 309 -10.84 -15.00 11.83
CA PRO A 309 -12.21 -14.68 12.25
C PRO A 309 -12.24 -13.95 13.61
N GLY A 310 -13.01 -12.87 13.70
CA GLY A 310 -13.17 -12.08 14.92
C GLY A 310 -12.10 -11.01 15.17
N ALA A 311 -11.06 -10.90 14.35
CA ALA A 311 -10.00 -9.89 14.50
C ALA A 311 -10.27 -8.55 13.77
N HIS A 312 -11.54 -8.21 13.54
CA HIS A 312 -12.01 -7.03 12.77
C HIS A 312 -11.56 -6.94 11.30
N ALA A 313 -10.62 -7.79 10.86
CA ALA A 313 -10.27 -7.96 9.46
C ALA A 313 -11.30 -8.86 8.74
N PRO A 314 -11.75 -8.49 7.54
CA PRO A 314 -12.73 -9.28 6.81
C PRO A 314 -12.07 -10.48 6.10
N THR A 315 -12.52 -11.70 6.43
CA THR A 315 -12.10 -12.94 5.75
C THR A 315 -13.15 -13.43 4.74
N SER A 316 -14.42 -13.11 4.98
CA SER A 316 -15.55 -13.46 4.12
C SER A 316 -15.69 -12.50 2.94
N LEU A 317 -15.72 -13.04 1.72
CA LEU A 317 -15.94 -12.28 0.48
C LEU A 317 -17.40 -11.87 0.38
N CYS A 318 -17.73 -10.75 1.02
CA CYS A 318 -19.08 -10.24 1.12
C CYS A 318 -19.07 -8.72 1.15
N TRP A 319 -20.23 -8.13 0.89
CA TRP A 319 -20.40 -6.69 0.88
C TRP A 319 -21.71 -6.28 1.55
N ALA A 320 -21.76 -5.04 2.04
CA ALA A 320 -23.00 -4.42 2.49
C ALA A 320 -22.89 -2.88 2.59
N TYR A 321 -24.04 -2.23 2.69
CA TYR A 321 -24.12 -0.82 3.05
C TYR A 321 -23.83 -0.64 4.53
N ASP A 322 -22.93 0.30 4.83
CA ASP A 322 -22.56 0.74 6.17
C ASP A 322 -22.24 -0.39 7.18
N ASN A 323 -21.58 -1.46 6.71
CA ASN A 323 -21.30 -2.62 7.54
C ASN A 323 -19.80 -2.94 7.63
N ARG A 324 -19.22 -2.64 8.80
CA ARG A 324 -17.79 -2.86 9.12
C ARG A 324 -17.42 -4.33 9.38
N THR A 325 -18.30 -5.30 9.20
CA THR A 325 -17.93 -6.72 9.22
C THR A 325 -17.69 -7.31 7.82
N THR A 326 -17.95 -6.53 6.77
CA THR A 326 -17.84 -7.00 5.37
C THR A 326 -16.51 -6.60 4.70
N ALA A 327 -16.10 -7.34 3.68
CA ALA A 327 -14.89 -7.07 2.91
C ALA A 327 -15.00 -5.80 2.07
N LEU A 328 -16.18 -5.59 1.45
CA LEU A 328 -16.52 -4.36 0.74
C LEU A 328 -17.66 -3.65 1.45
N ARG A 329 -17.39 -2.43 1.92
CA ARG A 329 -18.42 -1.57 2.53
C ARG A 329 -18.81 -0.47 1.54
N ILE A 330 -20.10 -0.15 1.47
CA ILE A 330 -20.56 1.11 0.87
C ILE A 330 -20.82 2.07 2.03
N PRO A 331 -19.94 3.06 2.29
CA PRO A 331 -20.12 3.98 3.40
C PRO A 331 -21.43 4.77 3.29
N ALA A 332 -22.01 5.10 4.43
CA ALA A 332 -23.10 6.07 4.49
C ALA A 332 -22.60 7.46 4.09
N GLY A 333 -23.50 8.28 3.55
CA GLY A 333 -23.17 9.63 3.09
C GLY A 333 -24.16 10.14 2.04
N PRO A 334 -24.00 11.40 1.59
CA PRO A 334 -24.79 11.94 0.51
C PRO A 334 -24.53 11.16 -0.80
N PRO A 335 -25.51 11.09 -1.73
CA PRO A 335 -25.38 10.31 -2.96
C PRO A 335 -24.13 10.64 -3.78
N ASN A 336 -23.74 11.93 -3.87
CA ASN A 336 -22.55 12.35 -4.60
C ASN A 336 -21.23 11.79 -4.05
N ALA A 337 -21.19 11.40 -2.76
CA ALA A 337 -20.03 10.80 -2.09
C ALA A 337 -20.02 9.26 -2.14
N ARG A 338 -20.87 8.66 -2.99
CA ARG A 338 -20.98 7.20 -3.13
C ARG A 338 -19.66 6.59 -3.59
N ARG A 339 -19.17 5.62 -2.83
CA ARG A 339 -17.89 4.97 -3.04
C ARG A 339 -17.88 3.55 -2.48
N ILE A 340 -16.91 2.76 -2.90
CA ILE A 340 -16.61 1.45 -2.35
C ILE A 340 -15.42 1.60 -1.40
N GLU A 341 -15.54 1.03 -0.21
CA GLU A 341 -14.45 0.85 0.75
C GLU A 341 -14.02 -0.62 0.73
N HIS A 342 -12.78 -0.87 0.31
CA HIS A 342 -12.15 -2.19 0.26
C HIS A 342 -11.24 -2.37 1.49
N ARG A 343 -11.55 -3.36 2.34
CA ARG A 343 -11.03 -3.41 3.72
C ARG A 343 -10.04 -4.55 3.98
N VAL A 344 -9.78 -5.34 2.95
CA VAL A 344 -9.02 -6.59 3.06
C VAL A 344 -7.51 -6.34 3.19
N ALA A 345 -6.96 -5.37 2.48
CA ALA A 345 -5.51 -5.17 2.39
C ALA A 345 -4.90 -4.86 3.77
N GLY A 346 -3.78 -5.53 4.08
CA GLY A 346 -2.94 -5.19 5.21
C GLY A 346 -2.13 -3.92 4.93
N ALA A 347 -1.72 -3.24 6.00
CA ALA A 347 -0.83 -2.09 5.92
C ALA A 347 0.54 -2.42 5.31
N ASP A 348 0.90 -3.70 5.22
CA ASP A 348 2.12 -4.24 4.62
C ASP A 348 2.03 -4.41 3.09
N ALA A 349 0.85 -4.24 2.49
CA ALA A 349 0.67 -4.34 1.05
C ALA A 349 1.37 -3.21 0.27
N ASN A 350 1.81 -3.53 -0.95
CA ASN A 350 2.33 -2.56 -1.90
C ASN A 350 1.16 -1.70 -2.45
N PRO A 351 1.12 -0.38 -2.20
CA PRO A 351 -0.05 0.43 -2.55
C PRO A 351 -0.32 0.52 -4.05
N TYR A 352 0.72 0.42 -4.91
CA TYR A 352 0.53 0.42 -6.36
C TYR A 352 -0.16 -0.85 -6.83
N LEU A 353 0.31 -2.01 -6.36
CA LEU A 353 -0.27 -3.31 -6.70
C LEU A 353 -1.67 -3.48 -6.12
N MET A 354 -1.89 -3.00 -4.89
CA MET A 354 -3.20 -2.99 -4.25
C MET A 354 -4.22 -2.21 -5.09
N LEU A 355 -3.92 -0.96 -5.44
CA LEU A 355 -4.83 -0.15 -6.26
C LEU A 355 -4.99 -0.74 -7.67
N ALA A 356 -3.96 -1.35 -8.24
CA ALA A 356 -4.07 -2.03 -9.54
C ALA A 356 -5.05 -3.22 -9.47
N ALA A 357 -4.98 -4.04 -8.41
CA ALA A 357 -5.91 -5.13 -8.18
C ALA A 357 -7.35 -4.60 -8.00
N ILE A 358 -7.55 -3.64 -7.09
CA ILE A 358 -8.88 -3.12 -6.75
C ILE A 358 -9.54 -2.43 -7.94
N LEU A 359 -8.86 -1.46 -8.54
CA LEU A 359 -9.41 -0.66 -9.65
C LEU A 359 -9.52 -1.49 -10.92
N GLY A 360 -8.57 -2.38 -11.20
CA GLY A 360 -8.64 -3.26 -12.36
C GLY A 360 -9.81 -4.26 -12.23
N ALA A 361 -10.03 -4.81 -11.04
CA ALA A 361 -11.14 -5.72 -10.78
C ALA A 361 -12.48 -5.01 -10.88
N ALA A 362 -12.60 -3.80 -10.32
CA ALA A 362 -13.79 -2.96 -10.45
C ALA A 362 -14.11 -2.67 -11.92
N LEU A 363 -13.10 -2.30 -12.72
CA LEU A 363 -13.28 -2.03 -14.14
C LEU A 363 -13.73 -3.27 -14.91
N ASN A 364 -13.12 -4.44 -14.63
CA ASN A 364 -13.55 -5.70 -15.23
C ASN A 364 -15.03 -5.98 -14.90
N GLY A 365 -15.46 -5.75 -13.66
CA GLY A 365 -16.85 -5.91 -13.25
C GLY A 365 -17.81 -4.99 -14.01
N ILE A 366 -17.42 -3.71 -14.20
CA ILE A 366 -18.16 -2.73 -15.00
C ILE A 366 -18.27 -3.16 -16.47
N GLU A 367 -17.15 -3.57 -17.07
CA GLU A 367 -17.09 -4.01 -18.48
C GLU A 367 -17.95 -5.26 -18.71
N ASP A 368 -17.90 -6.22 -17.78
CA ASP A 368 -18.58 -7.51 -17.89
C ASP A 368 -20.03 -7.46 -17.37
N GLN A 369 -20.47 -6.33 -16.81
CA GLN A 369 -21.80 -6.13 -16.22
C GLN A 369 -22.17 -7.21 -15.19
N ILE A 370 -21.22 -7.59 -14.33
CA ILE A 370 -21.40 -8.69 -13.37
C ILE A 370 -22.40 -8.26 -12.28
N PRO A 371 -23.48 -9.00 -12.01
CA PRO A 371 -24.36 -8.70 -10.89
C PRO A 371 -23.70 -9.13 -9.57
N PRO A 372 -23.68 -8.29 -8.52
CA PRO A 372 -23.12 -8.70 -7.24
C PRO A 372 -24.08 -9.67 -6.52
N PRO A 373 -23.57 -10.53 -5.62
CA PRO A 373 -24.44 -11.30 -4.74
C PRO A 373 -25.30 -10.38 -3.86
N PRO A 374 -26.36 -10.88 -3.21
CA PRO A 374 -27.15 -10.09 -2.26
C PRO A 374 -26.27 -9.45 -1.17
N ALA A 375 -26.59 -8.22 -0.79
CA ALA A 375 -25.91 -7.54 0.32
C ALA A 375 -26.09 -8.33 1.62
N THR A 376 -25.04 -8.36 2.43
CA THR A 376 -25.07 -9.02 3.74
C THR A 376 -25.95 -8.25 4.72
N ILE A 377 -26.83 -8.96 5.42
CA ILE A 377 -27.70 -8.40 6.47
C ILE A 377 -27.19 -8.89 7.82
N GLY A 378 -26.97 -7.95 8.75
CA GLY A 378 -26.46 -8.24 10.09
C GLY A 378 -24.94 -8.48 10.09
N ASN A 379 -24.48 -9.29 11.04
CA ASN A 379 -23.07 -9.61 11.19
C ASN A 379 -22.60 -10.60 10.12
N ALA A 380 -21.59 -10.22 9.33
CA ALA A 380 -21.03 -11.09 8.29
C ALA A 380 -20.20 -12.25 8.85
N TYR A 381 -19.70 -12.15 10.08
CA TYR A 381 -18.96 -13.23 10.74
C TYR A 381 -19.86 -14.45 11.03
N ASP A 382 -21.17 -14.24 11.13
CA ASP A 382 -22.15 -15.31 11.40
C ASP A 382 -22.67 -15.96 10.10
N ARG A 383 -22.14 -15.58 8.93
CA ARG A 383 -22.61 -16.05 7.63
C ARG A 383 -21.56 -16.87 6.89
N THR A 384 -22.03 -17.91 6.22
CA THR A 384 -21.22 -18.65 5.25
C THR A 384 -21.13 -17.86 3.94
N ALA A 385 -19.91 -17.45 3.60
CA ALA A 385 -19.57 -16.84 2.33
C ALA A 385 -18.24 -17.45 1.82
N PRO A 386 -17.91 -17.34 0.52
CA PRO A 386 -16.58 -17.63 0.04
C PRO A 386 -15.54 -16.89 0.90
N GLN A 387 -14.38 -17.50 1.09
CA GLN A 387 -13.32 -16.94 1.93
C GLN A 387 -12.17 -16.45 1.06
N ILE A 388 -11.43 -15.48 1.59
CA ILE A 388 -10.08 -15.17 1.14
C ILE A 388 -9.15 -16.37 1.33
N ALA A 389 -8.01 -16.41 0.64
CA ALA A 389 -6.99 -17.43 0.89
C ALA A 389 -6.60 -17.43 2.38
N GLN A 390 -6.44 -18.62 2.97
CA GLN A 390 -6.21 -18.77 4.41
C GLN A 390 -4.72 -18.84 4.77
N THR A 391 -3.86 -19.07 3.78
CA THR A 391 -2.42 -19.15 3.97
C THR A 391 -1.69 -18.47 2.81
N LEU A 392 -0.44 -18.07 3.05
CA LEU A 392 0.42 -17.50 2.01
C LEU A 392 0.62 -18.49 0.86
N GLU A 393 0.81 -19.78 1.15
CA GLU A 393 0.96 -20.84 0.14
C GLU A 393 -0.26 -20.95 -0.78
N GLN A 394 -1.46 -20.91 -0.20
CA GLN A 394 -2.69 -20.91 -0.98
C GLN A 394 -2.80 -19.64 -1.83
N ALA A 395 -2.53 -18.48 -1.25
CA ALA A 395 -2.56 -17.21 -1.96
C ALA A 395 -1.61 -17.17 -3.16
N ILE A 396 -0.40 -17.73 -3.02
CA ILE A 396 0.55 -17.85 -4.13
C ILE A 396 -0.02 -18.76 -5.23
N THR A 397 -0.52 -19.94 -4.86
CA THR A 397 -1.07 -20.92 -5.80
C THR A 397 -2.28 -20.36 -6.58
N ASP A 398 -3.19 -19.68 -5.89
CA ASP A 398 -4.39 -19.09 -6.49
C ASP A 398 -4.01 -17.95 -7.44
N PHE A 399 -3.04 -17.11 -7.06
CA PHE A 399 -2.55 -16.00 -7.86
C PHE A 399 -1.91 -16.47 -9.18
N GLU A 400 -1.09 -17.52 -9.16
CA GLU A 400 -0.43 -18.10 -10.35
C GLU A 400 -1.43 -18.66 -11.37
N ARG A 401 -2.50 -19.30 -10.87
CA ARG A 401 -3.43 -20.07 -11.72
C ARG A 401 -4.59 -19.23 -12.23
N SER A 402 -4.93 -18.15 -11.53
CA SER A 402 -6.13 -17.35 -11.76
C SER A 402 -6.18 -16.68 -13.14
N ASN A 403 -7.34 -16.80 -13.78
CA ASN A 403 -7.68 -16.02 -14.97
C ASN A 403 -8.07 -14.57 -14.63
N HIS A 404 -8.56 -14.31 -13.41
CA HIS A 404 -8.79 -12.95 -12.94
C HIS A 404 -7.46 -12.20 -12.86
N ILE A 405 -6.44 -12.78 -12.24
CA ILE A 405 -5.10 -12.18 -12.12
C ILE A 405 -4.46 -11.94 -13.48
N LYS A 406 -4.54 -12.89 -14.42
CA LYS A 406 -4.02 -12.72 -15.79
C LYS A 406 -4.67 -11.58 -16.57
N ARG A 407 -5.91 -11.19 -16.25
CA ARG A 407 -6.58 -10.02 -16.84
C ARG A 407 -6.16 -8.71 -16.17
N LEU A 408 -5.69 -8.76 -14.93
CA LEU A 408 -5.29 -7.60 -14.14
C LEU A 408 -3.82 -7.23 -14.33
N PHE A 409 -2.93 -8.23 -14.34
CA PHE A 409 -1.49 -8.05 -14.24
C PHE A 409 -0.75 -8.58 -15.48
N PRO A 410 0.34 -7.92 -15.91
CA PRO A 410 1.24 -8.47 -16.93
C PRO A 410 1.84 -9.82 -16.49
N ALA A 411 2.12 -10.70 -17.45
CA ALA A 411 2.67 -12.02 -17.15
C ALA A 411 4.00 -11.96 -16.38
N MET A 412 4.88 -11.02 -16.72
CA MET A 412 6.15 -10.80 -16.02
C MET A 412 5.95 -10.37 -14.56
N MET A 413 4.98 -9.48 -14.30
CA MET A 413 4.62 -9.07 -12.94
C MET A 413 4.15 -10.27 -12.11
N ILE A 414 3.33 -11.14 -12.71
CA ILE A 414 2.82 -12.34 -12.03
C ILE A 414 3.98 -13.27 -11.66
N ASP A 415 4.83 -13.62 -12.63
CA ASP A 415 5.98 -14.51 -12.43
C ASP A 415 6.98 -13.96 -11.41
N ASN A 416 7.38 -12.69 -11.54
CA ASN A 416 8.32 -12.06 -10.62
C ASN A 416 7.77 -12.04 -9.19
N PHE A 417 6.50 -11.69 -9.01
CA PHE A 417 5.91 -11.60 -7.69
C PHE A 417 5.76 -12.97 -7.03
N THR A 418 5.30 -13.99 -7.75
CA THR A 418 5.14 -15.32 -7.15
C THR A 418 6.48 -15.95 -6.81
N ARG A 419 7.51 -15.80 -7.66
CA ARG A 419 8.89 -16.21 -7.33
C ARG A 419 9.43 -15.52 -6.09
N THR A 420 9.21 -14.20 -5.97
CA THR A 420 9.57 -13.42 -4.77
C THR A 420 8.94 -14.03 -3.53
N LYS A 421 7.62 -14.29 -3.59
CA LYS A 421 6.86 -14.80 -2.44
C LYS A 421 7.18 -16.24 -2.08
N HIS A 422 7.48 -17.10 -3.05
CA HIS A 422 8.00 -18.45 -2.79
C HIS A 422 9.34 -18.41 -2.05
N GLN A 423 10.27 -17.57 -2.49
CA GLN A 423 11.58 -17.43 -1.84
C GLN A 423 11.45 -16.88 -0.42
N GLU A 424 10.70 -15.80 -0.24
CA GLU A 424 10.48 -15.20 1.07
C GLU A 424 9.87 -16.20 2.05
N ARG A 425 8.81 -16.91 1.63
CA ARG A 425 8.17 -17.93 2.44
C ARG A 425 9.17 -19.00 2.87
N ARG A 426 9.97 -19.53 1.93
CA ARG A 426 10.98 -20.54 2.22
C ARG A 426 12.00 -20.04 3.24
N ILE A 427 12.62 -18.88 2.98
CA ILE A 427 13.66 -18.32 3.86
C ILE A 427 13.09 -18.01 5.24
N LEU A 428 11.94 -17.34 5.32
CA LEU A 428 11.37 -16.87 6.59
C LEU A 428 10.77 -18.00 7.43
N THR A 429 10.34 -19.11 6.82
CA THR A 429 9.87 -20.30 7.55
C THR A 429 11.00 -21.00 8.29
N ASP A 430 12.22 -20.95 7.75
CA ASP A 430 13.41 -21.59 8.35
C ASP A 430 14.02 -20.77 9.49
N LEU A 431 13.62 -19.52 9.67
CA LEU A 431 14.09 -18.65 10.75
C LEU A 431 13.30 -18.86 12.04
N ASP A 432 13.95 -18.64 13.18
CA ASP A 432 13.23 -18.57 14.45
C ASP A 432 12.28 -17.36 14.49
N SER A 433 11.29 -17.44 15.39
CA SER A 433 10.22 -16.45 15.47
C SER A 433 10.71 -15.03 15.80
N GLN A 434 11.81 -14.89 16.53
CA GLN A 434 12.35 -13.59 16.94
C GLN A 434 13.06 -12.93 15.77
N MET A 435 13.91 -13.68 15.05
CA MET A 435 14.56 -13.20 13.81
C MET A 435 13.54 -12.80 12.75
N ARG A 436 12.54 -13.67 12.51
CA ARG A 436 11.47 -13.39 11.56
C ARG A 436 10.70 -12.12 11.90
N ARG A 437 10.35 -11.93 13.18
CA ARG A 437 9.67 -10.71 13.64
C ARG A 437 10.54 -9.47 13.47
N ALA A 438 11.83 -9.54 13.79
CA ALA A 438 12.75 -8.42 13.61
C ALA A 438 12.88 -8.00 12.13
N ILE A 439 12.89 -8.97 11.21
CA ILE A 439 12.88 -8.71 9.77
C ILE A 439 11.60 -7.98 9.37
N TYR A 440 10.43 -8.48 9.79
CA TYR A 440 9.15 -7.84 9.49
C TYR A 440 9.06 -6.43 10.09
N LEU A 441 9.43 -6.22 11.35
CA LEU A 441 9.40 -4.89 11.97
C LEU A 441 10.32 -3.87 11.28
N LYS A 442 11.46 -4.32 10.77
CA LYS A 442 12.38 -3.46 10.02
C LYS A 442 11.82 -3.10 8.65
N ALA A 443 11.24 -4.07 7.96
CA ALA A 443 10.81 -3.93 6.58
C ALA A 443 9.41 -3.30 6.46
N LEU A 444 8.44 -3.76 7.25
CA LEU A 444 7.01 -3.51 7.11
C LEU A 444 6.53 -2.33 7.94
#